data_AF-A0A1Z3HGR2-F1
#
_entry.id   AF-A0A1Z3HGR2-F1
#
_cell.length_a   1.000
_cell.length_b   1.000
_cell.length_c   1.000
_cell.angle_alpha   90.00
_cell.angle_beta   90.00
_cell.angle_gamma   90.00
#
_symmetry.space_group_name_H-M   'P 1'
#
loop_
_entity.id
_entity.type
_entity.pdbx_description
1 polymer ?
#
loop_
_entity_poly.entity_id
_entity_poly.type
_entity_poly.pdbx_seq_one_letter_code
_entity_poly.pdbx_strand_id
1 'polypeptide(L)'
;MAITLNLIHKSLNAQAATSWDFDTKRNNSSIIIGRDSSSCHVHLKDLSVAKIHASIFFKADFNGYYIHNLQPLNPISIDGAVLIQGEARLWQGSTIQLGNSTLLVEKLKLSSNKAISSQTPNRNSLSTNSPARLITPSQLSSSPPTPQPTQEHGLQCPKCQTIHPLTSQNVSCHICGHFLADADSVLISPKH
;
A
#
# COMPACT_ATOMS: atom_id res chain seq x y z
N MET A 1 -20.57 -0.50 -14.87
CA MET A 1 -19.56 0.21 -14.06
C MET A 1 -18.27 0.23 -14.86
N ALA A 2 -17.67 1.41 -15.06
CA ALA A 2 -16.37 1.57 -15.72
C ALA A 2 -15.30 1.76 -14.64
N ILE A 3 -14.14 1.14 -14.82
CA ILE A 3 -13.00 1.28 -13.90
C ILE A 3 -11.95 2.05 -14.68
N THR A 4 -11.67 3.29 -14.25
CA THR A 4 -10.83 4.20 -15.02
C THR A 4 -9.64 4.71 -14.24
N LEU A 5 -8.48 4.74 -14.89
CA LEU A 5 -7.24 5.32 -14.39
C LEU A 5 -6.84 6.49 -15.29
N ASN A 6 -6.62 7.66 -14.71
CA ASN A 6 -5.99 8.79 -15.37
C ASN A 6 -4.56 9.00 -14.85
N LEU A 7 -3.59 9.07 -15.75
CA LEU A 7 -2.19 9.36 -15.44
C LEU A 7 -1.74 10.66 -16.11
N ILE A 8 -1.00 11.49 -15.38
CA ILE A 8 -0.39 12.71 -15.91
C ILE A 8 1.13 12.64 -15.76
N HIS A 9 1.86 12.84 -16.85
CA HIS A 9 3.32 13.02 -16.80
C HIS A 9 3.68 14.45 -16.44
N LYS A 10 4.35 14.63 -15.30
CA LYS A 10 4.93 15.91 -14.89
C LYS A 10 6.38 15.98 -15.36
N SER A 11 6.59 16.53 -16.56
CA SER A 11 7.93 16.85 -17.03
C SER A 11 8.38 18.19 -16.44
N LEU A 12 9.57 18.23 -15.85
CA LEU A 12 10.19 19.47 -15.32
C LEU A 12 10.38 20.56 -16.40
N ASN A 13 10.38 20.18 -17.68
CA ASN A 13 10.75 21.06 -18.79
C ASN A 13 9.60 21.33 -19.79
N ALA A 14 8.38 20.82 -19.55
CA ALA A 14 7.27 20.97 -20.50
C ALA A 14 6.07 21.70 -19.89
N GLN A 15 5.62 22.77 -20.56
CA GLN A 15 4.35 23.45 -20.26
C GLN A 15 3.10 22.62 -20.62
N ALA A 16 3.28 21.41 -21.19
CA ALA A 16 2.22 20.50 -21.56
C ALA A 16 2.31 19.20 -20.77
N ALA A 17 1.30 18.92 -19.95
CA ALA A 17 1.16 17.66 -19.25
C ALA A 17 0.56 16.62 -20.19
N THR A 18 1.21 15.46 -20.38
CA THR A 18 0.61 14.35 -21.14
C THR A 18 -0.32 13.58 -20.22
N SER A 19 -1.58 13.43 -20.62
CA SER A 19 -2.60 12.66 -19.90
C SER A 19 -2.93 11.37 -20.65
N TRP A 20 -3.13 10.28 -19.92
CA TRP A 20 -3.65 9.02 -20.44
C TRP A 20 -4.85 8.56 -19.63
N ASP A 21 -5.92 8.14 -20.31
CA ASP A 21 -7.13 7.61 -19.71
C ASP A 21 -7.31 6.14 -20.12
N PHE A 22 -7.44 5.26 -19.13
CA PHE A 22 -7.59 3.83 -19.36
C PHE A 22 -8.93 3.35 -18.81
N ASP A 23 -9.74 2.68 -19.63
CA ASP A 23 -10.93 1.92 -19.18
C ASP A 23 -10.58 0.43 -19.08
N THR A 24 -10.36 -0.04 -17.85
CA THR A 24 -9.95 -1.43 -17.63
C THR A 24 -11.11 -2.42 -17.62
N LYS A 25 -12.36 -1.98 -17.84
CA LYS A 25 -13.53 -2.87 -17.96
C LYS A 25 -13.50 -3.68 -19.26
N ARG A 26 -12.91 -3.13 -20.33
CA ARG A 26 -12.99 -3.73 -21.68
C ARG A 26 -11.93 -4.80 -21.94
N ASN A 27 -10.80 -4.75 -21.23
CA ASN A 27 -9.60 -5.43 -21.70
C ASN A 27 -8.92 -6.36 -20.69
N ASN A 28 -9.32 -6.39 -19.40
CA ASN A 28 -8.62 -7.15 -18.33
C ASN A 28 -7.07 -6.95 -18.36
N SER A 29 -6.60 -5.88 -18.98
CA SER A 29 -5.22 -5.77 -19.45
C SER A 29 -4.45 -4.82 -18.55
N SER A 30 -3.26 -5.26 -18.17
CA SER A 30 -2.28 -4.41 -17.50
C SER A 30 -1.85 -3.27 -18.41
N ILE A 31 -1.75 -2.07 -17.85
CA ILE A 31 -1.22 -0.87 -18.48
C ILE A 31 0.30 -0.91 -18.34
N ILE A 32 0.98 -1.20 -19.44
CA ILE A 32 2.44 -1.23 -19.52
C ILE A 32 3.01 0.19 -19.71
N ILE A 33 4.01 0.51 -18.89
CA ILE A 33 4.73 1.79 -18.86
C ILE A 33 6.20 1.54 -19.19
N GLY A 34 6.78 2.34 -20.07
CA GLY A 34 8.20 2.22 -20.40
C GLY A 34 8.64 3.12 -21.55
N ARG A 35 9.89 2.93 -21.97
CA ARG A 35 10.51 3.72 -23.04
C ARG A 35 10.26 3.18 -24.44
N ASP A 36 9.80 1.93 -24.58
CA ASP A 36 9.49 1.38 -25.90
C ASP A 36 8.08 1.78 -26.35
N SER A 37 7.99 2.62 -27.39
CA SER A 37 6.72 3.12 -27.93
C SER A 37 5.83 2.04 -28.52
N SER A 38 6.41 0.90 -28.93
CA SER A 38 5.67 -0.19 -29.57
C SER A 38 5.04 -1.15 -28.56
N SER A 39 5.66 -1.30 -27.39
CA SER A 39 5.23 -2.27 -26.37
C SER A 39 4.52 -1.64 -25.17
N CYS A 40 4.54 -0.30 -25.05
CA CYS A 40 4.00 0.41 -23.89
C CYS A 40 2.76 1.24 -24.24
N HIS A 41 1.81 1.26 -23.31
CA HIS A 41 0.64 2.13 -23.40
C HIS A 41 0.99 3.55 -22.96
N VAL A 42 1.85 3.67 -21.94
CA VAL A 42 2.45 4.93 -21.49
C VAL A 42 3.90 4.95 -21.94
N HIS A 43 4.17 5.71 -23.00
CA HIS A 43 5.50 5.86 -23.56
C HIS A 43 6.22 7.07 -22.92
N LEU A 44 7.34 6.80 -22.25
CA LEU A 44 8.21 7.80 -21.64
C LEU A 44 9.51 7.94 -22.44
N LYS A 45 9.90 9.17 -22.78
CA LYS A 45 11.12 9.44 -23.57
C LYS A 45 12.42 9.42 -22.74
N ASP A 46 12.32 9.23 -21.44
CA ASP A 46 13.44 9.30 -20.50
C ASP A 46 14.35 8.05 -20.62
N LEU A 47 15.64 8.27 -20.89
CA LEU A 47 16.64 7.22 -21.06
C LEU A 47 16.90 6.40 -19.78
N SER A 48 16.63 6.95 -18.61
CA SER A 48 16.71 6.24 -17.33
C SER A 48 15.54 5.26 -17.13
N VAL A 49 14.51 5.32 -17.98
CA VAL A 49 13.39 4.37 -17.99
C VAL A 49 13.72 3.17 -18.89
N ALA A 50 13.51 1.96 -18.38
CA ALA A 50 13.63 0.73 -19.15
C ALA A 50 12.60 0.65 -20.31
N LYS A 51 12.87 -0.19 -21.30
CA LYS A 51 11.97 -0.40 -22.44
C LYS A 51 10.55 -0.79 -21.99
N ILE A 52 10.46 -1.70 -21.03
CA ILE A 52 9.25 -2.10 -20.31
C ILE A 52 9.60 -2.00 -18.83
N HIS A 53 9.03 -1.03 -18.11
CA HIS A 53 9.49 -0.67 -16.77
C HIS A 53 8.53 -1.13 -15.68
N ALA A 54 7.24 -0.82 -15.83
CA ALA A 54 6.23 -1.15 -14.84
C ALA A 54 4.92 -1.55 -15.50
N SER A 55 4.08 -2.26 -14.75
CA SER A 55 2.71 -2.57 -15.15
C SER A 55 1.73 -2.12 -14.07
N ILE A 56 0.66 -1.43 -14.47
CA ILE A 56 -0.47 -1.10 -13.61
C ILE A 56 -1.65 -1.99 -13.97
N PHE A 57 -2.31 -2.58 -12.99
CA PHE A 57 -3.43 -3.49 -13.21
C PHE A 57 -4.45 -3.36 -12.08
N PHE A 58 -5.68 -3.78 -12.35
CA PHE A 58 -6.77 -3.75 -11.39
C PHE A 58 -6.91 -5.13 -10.73
N LYS A 59 -6.93 -5.17 -9.40
CA LYS A 59 -7.26 -6.37 -8.63
C LYS A 59 -8.70 -6.31 -8.15
N ALA A 60 -9.53 -7.22 -8.67
CA ALA A 60 -10.95 -7.28 -8.33
C ALA A 60 -11.18 -7.60 -6.84
N ASP A 61 -10.42 -8.54 -6.28
CA ASP A 61 -10.56 -8.97 -4.87
C ASP A 61 -10.36 -7.83 -3.87
N PHE A 62 -9.50 -6.87 -4.22
CA PHE A 62 -9.18 -5.70 -3.39
C PHE A 62 -9.83 -4.41 -3.87
N ASN A 63 -10.63 -4.48 -4.95
CA ASN A 63 -11.26 -3.36 -5.64
C ASN A 63 -10.30 -2.16 -5.79
N GLY A 64 -9.11 -2.39 -6.37
CA GLY A 64 -8.05 -1.38 -6.41
C GLY A 64 -7.06 -1.55 -7.56
N TYR A 65 -6.39 -0.46 -7.91
CA TYR A 65 -5.26 -0.48 -8.83
C TYR A 65 -3.96 -0.73 -8.08
N TYR A 66 -3.12 -1.56 -8.68
CA TYR A 66 -1.80 -1.92 -8.19
C TYR A 66 -0.78 -1.72 -9.29
N ILE A 67 0.45 -1.41 -8.89
CA ILE A 67 1.61 -1.32 -9.77
C ILE A 67 2.63 -2.37 -9.40
N HIS A 68 3.23 -2.99 -10.40
CA HIS A 68 4.34 -3.93 -10.25
C HIS A 68 5.57 -3.38 -10.95
N ASN A 69 6.72 -3.44 -10.27
CA ASN A 69 8.00 -3.14 -10.88
C ASN A 69 8.48 -4.35 -11.70
N LEU A 70 8.79 -4.14 -12.99
CA LEU A 70 9.31 -5.19 -13.87
C LEU A 70 10.85 -5.16 -13.95
N GLN A 71 11.50 -4.20 -13.29
CA GLN A 71 12.94 -3.96 -13.39
C GLN A 71 13.59 -3.91 -12.01
N PRO A 72 13.98 -5.05 -11.41
CA PRO A 72 14.55 -5.08 -10.06
C PRO A 72 15.84 -4.25 -9.89
N LEU A 73 16.61 -4.11 -10.96
CA LEU A 73 17.86 -3.32 -10.98
C LEU A 73 17.63 -1.81 -11.21
N ASN A 74 16.40 -1.42 -11.53
CA ASN A 74 16.00 -0.04 -11.74
C ASN A 74 14.63 0.17 -11.09
N PRO A 75 14.58 0.28 -9.76
CA PRO A 75 13.32 0.26 -9.02
C PRO A 75 12.49 1.52 -9.27
N ILE A 76 11.18 1.40 -9.05
CA ILE A 76 10.27 2.55 -9.06
C ILE A 76 10.07 3.06 -7.64
N SER A 77 9.61 4.30 -7.48
CA SER A 77 9.12 4.80 -6.19
C SER A 77 7.66 5.23 -6.25
N ILE A 78 6.91 4.91 -5.20
CA ILE A 78 5.49 5.25 -5.05
C ILE A 78 5.36 6.13 -3.81
N ASP A 79 4.97 7.39 -3.98
CA ASP A 79 4.84 8.35 -2.90
C ASP A 79 6.13 8.48 -2.05
N GLY A 80 7.28 8.36 -2.73
CA GLY A 80 8.62 8.41 -2.13
C GLY A 80 9.15 7.07 -1.60
N ALA A 81 8.31 6.05 -1.48
CA ALA A 81 8.72 4.71 -1.04
C ALA A 81 9.21 3.87 -2.22
N VAL A 82 10.41 3.28 -2.11
CA VAL A 82 11.01 2.47 -3.19
C VAL A 82 10.36 1.09 -3.26
N LEU A 83 9.93 0.69 -4.46
CA LEU A 83 9.38 -0.63 -4.78
C LEU A 83 10.36 -1.39 -5.69
N ILE A 84 11.17 -2.26 -5.09
CA ILE A 84 12.12 -3.11 -5.84
C ILE A 84 11.40 -4.34 -6.41
N GLN A 85 10.60 -5.01 -5.58
CA GLN A 85 9.85 -6.22 -5.94
C GLN A 85 8.45 -6.17 -5.30
N GLY A 86 7.57 -7.06 -5.75
CA GLY A 86 6.17 -7.11 -5.29
C GLY A 86 5.34 -6.01 -5.93
N GLU A 87 4.24 -5.64 -5.28
CA GLU A 87 3.25 -4.74 -5.83
C GLU A 87 2.87 -3.68 -4.81
N ALA A 88 2.59 -2.46 -5.29
CA ALA A 88 2.11 -1.37 -4.47
C ALA A 88 0.72 -0.94 -4.92
N ARG A 89 -0.16 -0.61 -3.97
CA ARG A 89 -1.48 -0.07 -4.26
C ARG A 89 -1.36 1.40 -4.68
N LEU A 90 -2.13 1.79 -5.68
CA LEU A 90 -2.24 3.18 -6.14
C LEU A 90 -3.51 3.85 -5.61
N TRP A 91 -3.39 5.13 -5.29
CA TRP A 91 -4.47 5.99 -4.86
C TRP A 91 -4.60 7.21 -5.76
N GLN A 92 -5.75 7.88 -5.71
CA GLN A 92 -5.86 9.18 -6.33
C GLN A 92 -4.88 10.14 -5.64
N GLY A 93 -4.07 10.83 -6.44
CA GLY A 93 -2.98 11.68 -5.96
C GLY A 93 -1.63 10.97 -5.82
N SER A 94 -1.57 9.64 -5.95
CA SER A 94 -0.29 8.92 -5.88
C SER A 94 0.70 9.39 -6.95
N THR A 95 1.96 9.49 -6.55
CA THR A 95 3.09 9.85 -7.40
C THR A 95 3.93 8.61 -7.68
N ILE A 96 4.20 8.36 -8.95
CA ILE A 96 4.97 7.22 -9.42
C ILE A 96 6.23 7.76 -10.09
N GLN A 97 7.39 7.44 -9.55
CA GLN A 97 8.67 7.82 -10.12
C GLN A 97 9.32 6.60 -10.78
N LEU A 98 9.68 6.76 -12.06
CA LEU A 98 10.43 5.77 -12.83
C LEU A 98 11.59 6.51 -13.49
N GLY A 99 12.82 6.21 -13.08
CA GLY A 99 13.96 7.02 -13.51
C GLY A 99 13.79 8.49 -13.10
N ASN A 100 13.94 9.43 -14.04
CA ASN A 100 13.73 10.86 -13.82
C ASN A 100 12.30 11.32 -14.17
N SER A 101 11.45 10.40 -14.65
CA SER A 101 10.04 10.68 -14.97
C SER A 101 9.15 10.54 -13.74
N THR A 102 8.22 11.49 -13.57
CA THR A 102 7.17 11.42 -12.53
C THR A 102 5.78 11.39 -13.16
N LEU A 103 5.00 10.37 -12.81
CA LEU A 103 3.59 10.25 -13.15
C LEU A 103 2.73 10.56 -11.91
N LEU A 104 1.63 11.28 -12.12
CA LEU A 104 0.59 11.52 -11.11
C LEU A 104 -0.66 10.72 -11.46
N VAL A 105 -1.21 10.00 -10.49
CA VAL A 105 -2.52 9.38 -10.59
C VAL A 105 -3.58 10.47 -10.34
N GLU A 106 -4.10 11.08 -11.40
CA GLU A 106 -5.02 12.23 -11.25
C GLU A 106 -6.40 11.79 -10.77
N LYS A 107 -6.93 10.70 -11.36
CA LYS A 107 -8.27 10.20 -11.09
C LYS A 107 -8.30 8.67 -11.10
N LEU A 108 -9.04 8.12 -10.14
CA LEU A 108 -9.37 6.70 -10.04
C LEU A 108 -10.88 6.54 -9.92
N LYS A 109 -11.49 5.73 -10.80
CA LYS A 109 -12.86 5.25 -10.60
C LYS A 109 -12.83 3.75 -10.34
N LEU A 110 -13.38 3.35 -9.21
CA LEU A 110 -13.51 1.96 -8.78
C LEU A 110 -14.97 1.53 -8.92
N SER A 111 -15.23 0.25 -9.14
CA SER A 111 -16.61 -0.24 -9.20
C SER A 111 -17.19 -0.26 -7.79
N SER A 112 -18.21 0.56 -7.54
CA SER A 112 -18.93 0.58 -6.26
C SER A 112 -19.85 -0.63 -6.19
N ASN A 113 -19.39 -1.72 -5.58
CA ASN A 113 -20.31 -2.67 -4.97
C ASN A 113 -21.02 -1.95 -3.81
N LYS A 114 -22.31 -1.68 -3.99
CA LYS A 114 -23.28 -1.11 -3.05
C LYS A 114 -22.79 -1.13 -1.59
N ALA A 115 -22.37 0.03 -1.10
CA ALA A 115 -22.18 0.25 0.33
C ALA A 115 -23.51 -0.05 1.03
N ILE A 116 -23.52 -1.01 1.95
CA ILE A 116 -24.64 -1.17 2.87
C ILE A 116 -24.58 0.05 3.79
N SER A 117 -25.59 0.90 3.62
CA SER A 117 -25.79 2.16 4.32
C SER A 117 -25.97 1.92 5.82
N SER A 118 -25.25 2.74 6.60
CA SER A 118 -25.71 3.41 7.82
C SER A 118 -26.53 2.60 8.84
N GLN A 119 -25.89 2.21 9.94
CA GLN A 119 -26.51 2.28 11.26
C GLN A 119 -25.55 2.96 12.24
N THR A 120 -25.87 4.20 12.60
CA THR A 120 -25.49 4.81 13.87
C THR A 120 -26.23 4.12 15.01
N PRO A 121 -25.55 3.83 16.13
CA PRO A 121 -26.16 4.01 17.43
C PRO A 121 -25.32 4.96 18.28
N ASN A 122 -25.89 6.16 18.44
CA ASN A 122 -26.06 6.86 19.70
C ASN A 122 -24.86 6.98 20.66
N ARG A 123 -24.40 8.23 20.86
CA ARG A 123 -23.78 8.66 22.10
C ARG A 123 -24.70 8.29 23.26
N ASN A 124 -24.16 7.60 24.27
CA ASN A 124 -24.48 7.84 25.67
C ASN A 124 -23.19 7.71 26.47
N SER A 125 -22.66 8.85 26.88
CA SER A 125 -21.64 8.99 27.90
C SER A 125 -22.25 8.68 29.27
N LEU A 126 -21.53 7.99 30.15
CA LEU A 126 -21.19 8.43 31.52
C LEU A 126 -20.47 7.30 32.29
N SER A 127 -19.37 7.67 32.95
CA SER A 127 -18.67 7.16 34.15
C SER A 127 -18.92 5.69 34.62
N THR A 128 -17.96 4.98 35.21
CA THR A 128 -17.31 5.34 36.48
C THR A 128 -16.24 4.28 36.86
N ASN A 129 -15.21 4.71 37.58
CA ASN A 129 -14.37 3.94 38.53
C ASN A 129 -13.22 3.07 38.01
N SER A 130 -12.05 3.71 37.94
CA SER A 130 -10.73 3.09 38.13
C SER A 130 -10.51 2.71 39.61
N PRO A 131 -9.95 1.53 39.91
CA PRO A 131 -9.19 1.31 41.13
C PRO A 131 -7.70 1.45 40.83
N ALA A 132 -7.08 2.43 41.47
CA ALA A 132 -5.64 2.49 41.62
C ALA A 132 -5.13 1.25 42.37
N ARG A 133 -4.19 0.50 41.78
CA ARG A 133 -3.39 -0.49 42.50
C ARG A 133 -1.95 -0.01 42.57
N LEU A 134 -1.62 0.53 43.74
CA LEU A 134 -0.26 0.62 44.27
C LEU A 134 0.31 -0.77 44.43
N ILE A 135 1.49 -1.06 43.87
CA ILE A 135 2.45 -2.01 44.45
C ILE A 135 3.89 -1.52 44.21
N THR A 136 4.63 -1.56 45.32
CA THR A 136 6.00 -1.17 45.66
C THR A 136 7.10 -2.07 45.03
N PRO A 137 8.40 -1.70 45.17
CA PRO A 137 9.53 -2.27 44.44
C PRO A 137 10.19 -3.45 45.17
N SER A 138 10.52 -4.49 44.41
CA SER A 138 11.41 -5.61 44.74
C SER A 138 11.77 -6.26 43.40
N GLN A 139 12.96 -6.74 43.07
CA GLN A 139 14.28 -6.79 43.68
C GLN A 139 15.23 -7.17 42.53
N LEU A 140 16.49 -6.79 42.68
CA LEU A 140 17.64 -7.18 41.88
C LEU A 140 17.66 -8.69 41.58
N SER A 141 17.88 -9.07 40.32
CA SER A 141 18.33 -10.41 39.94
C SER A 141 19.11 -10.34 38.64
N SER A 142 20.43 -10.28 38.79
CA SER A 142 21.43 -10.43 37.75
C SER A 142 21.64 -11.92 37.45
N SER A 143 21.25 -12.34 36.25
CA SER A 143 21.74 -13.58 35.62
C SER A 143 21.66 -13.44 34.09
N PRO A 144 22.64 -13.95 33.34
CA PRO A 144 22.63 -13.93 31.88
C PRO A 144 21.91 -15.18 31.32
N PRO A 145 20.89 -15.04 30.45
CA PRO A 145 20.38 -16.17 29.68
C PRO A 145 20.82 -16.05 28.21
N THR A 146 21.64 -17.03 27.83
CA THR A 146 21.64 -17.81 26.58
C THR A 146 20.54 -17.46 25.55
N PRO A 147 20.84 -17.43 24.23
CA PRO A 147 19.87 -17.04 23.20
C PRO A 147 18.69 -18.02 23.12
N GLN A 148 17.54 -17.62 23.65
CA GLN A 148 16.26 -18.30 23.43
C GLN A 148 15.61 -17.83 22.12
N PRO A 149 14.86 -18.71 21.43
CA PRO A 149 14.21 -18.38 20.16
C PRO A 149 13.23 -17.24 20.37
N THR A 150 13.45 -16.14 19.66
CA THR A 150 12.60 -14.95 19.64
C THR A 150 11.18 -15.37 19.29
N GLN A 151 10.27 -15.37 20.25
CA GLN A 151 8.84 -15.42 19.96
C GLN A 151 8.46 -14.07 19.38
N GLU A 152 8.48 -13.98 18.05
CA GLU A 152 8.17 -12.76 17.32
C GLU A 152 6.69 -12.44 17.51
N HIS A 153 6.40 -11.32 18.16
CA HIS A 153 5.04 -10.81 18.30
C HIS A 153 4.75 -9.93 17.08
N GLY A 154 3.57 -10.09 16.48
CA GLY A 154 3.14 -9.34 15.30
C GLY A 154 1.71 -8.81 15.43
N LEU A 155 1.38 -7.79 14.66
CA LEU A 155 0.05 -7.19 14.61
C LEU A 155 -0.79 -7.87 13.54
N GLN A 156 -1.88 -8.53 13.91
CA GLN A 156 -2.78 -9.16 12.94
C GLN A 156 -3.83 -8.15 12.44
N CYS A 157 -3.83 -7.91 11.14
CA CYS A 157 -4.81 -7.02 10.53
C CYS A 157 -6.23 -7.65 10.60
N PRO A 158 -7.25 -6.99 11.16
CA PRO A 158 -8.60 -7.56 11.27
C PRO A 158 -9.32 -7.68 9.92
N LYS A 159 -8.84 -6.99 8.88
CA LYS A 159 -9.46 -7.01 7.54
C LYS A 159 -8.96 -8.13 6.64
N CYS A 160 -7.68 -8.44 6.68
CA CYS A 160 -7.07 -9.45 5.79
C CYS A 160 -6.31 -10.55 6.53
N GLN A 161 -6.29 -10.50 7.87
CA GLN A 161 -5.63 -11.46 8.77
C GLN A 161 -4.10 -11.59 8.55
N THR A 162 -3.50 -10.70 7.75
CA THR A 162 -2.05 -10.63 7.58
C THR A 162 -1.40 -10.15 8.87
N ILE A 163 -0.31 -10.80 9.27
CA ILE A 163 0.50 -10.43 10.42
C ILE A 163 1.60 -9.47 9.97
N HIS A 164 1.72 -8.32 10.64
CA HIS A 164 2.73 -7.31 10.42
C HIS A 164 3.68 -7.21 11.61
N PRO A 165 4.90 -6.66 11.44
CA PRO A 165 5.77 -6.34 12.56
C PRO A 165 5.10 -5.33 13.52
N LEU A 166 5.38 -5.42 14.82
CA LEU A 166 4.87 -4.48 15.84
C LEU A 166 5.18 -3.01 15.53
N THR A 167 6.27 -2.73 14.83
CA THR A 167 6.61 -1.37 14.36
C THR A 167 5.59 -0.78 13.39
N SER A 168 4.65 -1.60 12.88
CA SER A 168 3.62 -1.18 11.95
C SER A 168 2.32 -0.68 12.63
N GLN A 169 2.31 -0.50 13.96
CA GLN A 169 1.11 -0.12 14.70
C GLN A 169 0.45 1.18 14.21
N ASN A 170 1.23 2.17 13.78
CA ASN A 170 0.68 3.46 13.33
C ASN A 170 0.72 3.63 11.80
N VAL A 171 0.72 2.52 11.05
CA VAL A 171 0.64 2.57 9.59
C VAL A 171 -0.51 1.72 9.07
N SER A 172 -0.91 1.98 7.83
CA SER A 172 -1.90 1.17 7.15
C SER A 172 -1.30 -0.17 6.70
N CYS A 173 -2.05 -1.26 6.87
CA CYS A 173 -1.77 -2.58 6.33
C CYS A 173 -1.43 -2.48 4.85
N HIS A 174 -0.23 -2.89 4.44
CA HIS A 174 0.20 -2.81 3.05
C HIS A 174 -0.59 -3.73 2.10
N ILE A 175 -1.31 -4.72 2.64
CA ILE A 175 -2.15 -5.65 1.86
C ILE A 175 -3.53 -5.06 1.58
N CYS A 176 -4.26 -4.62 2.62
CA CYS A 176 -5.66 -4.19 2.47
C CYS A 176 -5.91 -2.69 2.70
N GLY A 177 -4.92 -1.95 3.23
CA GLY A 177 -5.00 -0.52 3.53
C GLY A 177 -5.67 -0.18 4.87
N HIS A 178 -6.03 -1.16 5.70
CA HIS A 178 -6.62 -0.92 7.01
C HIS A 178 -5.59 -0.38 8.02
N PHE A 179 -5.94 0.64 8.78
CA PHE A 179 -5.06 1.23 9.78
C PHE A 179 -4.82 0.27 10.95
N LEU A 180 -3.55 0.01 11.29
CA LEU A 180 -3.16 -1.03 12.25
C LEU A 180 -3.10 -0.55 13.72
N ALA A 181 -3.59 0.66 14.02
CA ALA A 181 -3.52 1.21 15.39
C ALA A 181 -4.29 0.38 16.42
N ASP A 182 -5.36 -0.28 15.97
CA ASP A 182 -6.20 -1.16 16.79
C ASP A 182 -5.99 -2.66 16.43
N ALA A 183 -4.90 -3.02 15.75
CA ALA A 183 -4.63 -4.41 15.43
C ALA A 183 -4.21 -5.20 16.68
N ASP A 184 -4.79 -6.39 16.88
CA ASP A 184 -4.43 -7.27 17.98
C ASP A 184 -3.00 -7.79 17.82
N SER A 185 -2.23 -7.77 18.91
CA SER A 185 -0.91 -8.39 18.97
C SER A 185 -1.08 -9.90 19.11
N VAL A 186 -0.60 -10.64 18.12
CA VAL A 186 -0.62 -12.10 18.10
C VAL A 186 0.78 -12.66 18.20
N LEU A 187 0.89 -13.79 18.88
CA LEU A 187 2.13 -14.51 19.06
C LEU A 187 2.37 -15.39 17.82
N ILE A 188 3.47 -15.16 17.11
CA ILE A 188 3.82 -15.97 15.93
C ILE A 188 4.42 -17.28 16.42
N SER A 189 3.64 -18.35 16.40
CA SER A 189 4.17 -19.69 16.59
C SER A 189 5.04 -20.06 15.39
N PRO A 190 6.31 -20.47 15.57
CA PRO A 190 7.13 -20.96 14.46
C PRO A 190 6.44 -22.18 13.84
N LYS A 191 6.20 -22.14 12.53
CA LYS A 191 5.72 -23.31 11.77
C LYS A 191 6.86 -24.34 11.73
N HIS A 192 6.63 -25.49 12.34
CA HIS A 192 7.48 -26.68 12.23
C HIS A 192 7.19 -27.44 10.92
#